data_AF-A0A932UA04-F1
#
_entry.id   AF-A0A932UA04-F1
#
_cell.length_a   1.000
_cell.length_b   1.000
_cell.length_c   1.000
_cell.angle_alpha   90.00
_cell.angle_beta   90.00
_cell.angle_gamma   90.00
#
_symmetry.space_group_name_H-M   'P 1'
#
loop_
_entity.id
_entity.type
_entity.pdbx_description
1 polymer ?
#
loop_
_entity_poly.entity_id
_entity_poly.type
_entity_poly.pdbx_seq_one_letter_code
_entity_poly.pdbx_strand_id
1 'polypeptide(L)'
;MRKPLPNALDWDFQGGLTEAVTPVAGTALLLEVGRRSGVIAAAEAALPAKKTTKGRRPGQFVEAFVLLSALGGECVDDFDSLRRDQGLAALLG
;
A
#
# COMPACT_ATOMS: atom_id res chain seq x y z
N MET A 1 16.52 8.37 18.21
CA MET A 1 16.49 7.14 17.38
C MET A 1 15.73 6.07 18.15
N ARG A 2 14.64 5.51 17.60
CA ARG A 2 13.96 4.37 18.22
C ARG A 2 14.84 3.13 18.03
N LYS A 3 15.15 2.44 19.11
CA LYS A 3 15.87 1.15 19.11
C LYS A 3 14.96 0.14 18.39
N PRO A 4 15.46 -0.68 17.44
CA PRO A 4 14.66 -1.76 16.89
C PRO A 4 14.26 -2.66 18.06
N LEU A 5 12.95 -2.83 18.25
CA LEU A 5 12.46 -3.79 19.24
C LEU A 5 12.90 -5.16 18.72
N PRO A 6 13.58 -5.98 19.56
CA PRO A 6 13.71 -7.39 19.24
C PRO A 6 12.30 -7.91 18.98
N ASN A 7 12.18 -8.68 17.90
CA ASN A 7 10.94 -9.22 17.35
C ASN A 7 10.02 -9.57 18.51
N ALA A 8 8.87 -8.89 18.65
CA ALA A 8 8.06 -8.91 19.87
C ALA A 8 7.51 -10.31 20.24
N LEU A 9 7.80 -11.32 19.40
CA LEU A 9 7.39 -12.70 19.48
C LEU A 9 8.57 -13.69 19.61
N ASP A 10 9.81 -13.23 19.76
CA ASP A 10 11.04 -14.07 19.76
C ASP A 10 11.15 -15.00 18.53
N TRP A 11 10.58 -14.59 17.40
CA TRP A 11 10.64 -15.31 16.13
C TRP A 11 11.50 -14.55 15.13
N ASP A 12 12.52 -15.20 14.61
CA ASP A 12 13.33 -14.66 13.51
C ASP A 12 12.77 -15.07 12.15
N PHE A 13 12.71 -14.11 11.23
CA PHE A 13 12.39 -14.39 9.84
C PHE A 13 13.58 -15.03 9.13
N GLN A 14 13.37 -16.22 8.56
CA GLN A 14 14.41 -16.94 7.82
C GLN A 14 14.67 -16.29 6.44
N GLY A 15 15.89 -16.43 5.91
CA GLY A 15 16.21 -16.07 4.53
C GLY A 15 16.29 -14.56 4.23
N GLY A 16 16.53 -13.70 5.23
CA GLY A 16 16.66 -12.25 5.02
C GLY A 16 15.33 -11.52 4.81
N LEU A 17 14.21 -12.17 5.15
CA LEU A 17 12.88 -11.58 5.15
C LEU A 17 12.78 -10.48 6.21
N THR A 18 12.07 -9.41 5.89
CA THR A 18 11.82 -8.26 6.77
C THR A 18 10.33 -8.05 6.95
N GLU A 19 9.91 -7.56 8.12
CA GLU A 19 8.53 -7.21 8.40
C GLU A 19 8.29 -5.71 8.24
N ALA A 20 7.11 -5.36 7.72
CA ALA A 20 6.54 -4.02 7.80
C ALA A 20 5.11 -4.13 8.34
N VAL A 21 4.79 -3.31 9.34
CA VAL A 21 3.48 -3.30 10.01
C VAL A 21 2.79 -1.96 9.81
N THR A 22 1.46 -2.01 9.73
CA THR A 22 0.60 -0.82 9.76
C THR A 22 -0.40 -0.96 10.92
N PRO A 23 -0.72 0.10 11.67
CA PRO A 23 -1.78 0.08 12.67
C PRO A 23 -3.18 0.04 12.04
N VAL A 24 -3.28 0.18 10.71
CA VAL A 24 -4.55 0.29 10.01
C VAL A 24 -5.03 -1.10 9.59
N ALA A 25 -5.82 -1.72 10.47
CA ALA A 25 -6.35 -3.06 10.26
C ALA A 25 -7.28 -3.15 9.02
N GLY A 26 -7.30 -4.33 8.38
CA GLY A 26 -8.19 -4.61 7.25
C GLY A 26 -7.73 -4.04 5.90
N THR A 27 -6.70 -3.19 5.86
CA THR A 27 -6.17 -2.59 4.63
C THR A 27 -5.67 -3.64 3.63
N ALA A 28 -4.91 -4.64 4.09
CA ALA A 28 -4.47 -5.74 3.23
C ALA A 28 -5.64 -6.51 2.59
N LEU A 29 -6.75 -6.72 3.34
CA LEU A 29 -7.95 -7.38 2.82
C LEU A 29 -8.67 -6.51 1.78
N LEU A 30 -8.79 -5.21 2.04
CA LEU A 30 -9.39 -4.27 1.10
C LEU A 30 -8.64 -4.27 -0.24
N LEU A 31 -7.31 -4.19 -0.19
CA LEU A 31 -6.46 -4.24 -1.38
C LEU A 31 -6.63 -5.56 -2.13
N GLU A 32 -6.60 -6.69 -1.42
CA GLU A 32 -6.77 -8.01 -2.02
C GLU A 32 -8.16 -8.16 -2.69
N VAL A 33 -9.22 -7.68 -2.04
CA VAL A 33 -10.56 -7.66 -2.64
C VAL A 33 -10.58 -6.79 -3.90
N GLY A 34 -9.97 -5.60 -3.85
CA GLY A 34 -9.84 -4.73 -5.02
C GLY A 34 -9.17 -5.43 -6.20
N ARG A 35 -8.05 -6.11 -5.95
CA ARG A 35 -7.32 -6.90 -6.96
C ARG A 35 -8.17 -8.06 -7.51
N ARG A 36 -8.80 -8.85 -6.64
CA ARG A 36 -9.61 -10.02 -7.04
C ARG A 36 -10.93 -9.67 -7.72
N SER A 37 -11.50 -8.51 -7.42
CA SER A 37 -12.74 -8.04 -8.05
C SER A 37 -12.58 -7.70 -9.53
N GLY A 38 -11.32 -7.58 -10.01
CA GLY A 38 -11.02 -7.14 -11.37
C GLY A 38 -11.03 -5.62 -11.55
N VAL A 39 -11.41 -4.84 -10.53
CA VAL A 39 -11.43 -3.36 -10.61
C VAL A 39 -10.04 -2.79 -10.92
N ILE A 40 -8.99 -3.29 -10.27
CA ILE A 40 -7.62 -2.83 -10.52
C ILE A 40 -7.17 -3.19 -11.95
N ALA A 41 -7.50 -4.40 -12.43
CA ALA A 41 -7.19 -4.81 -13.80
C ALA A 41 -7.94 -3.97 -14.84
N ALA A 42 -9.22 -3.65 -14.59
CA ALA A 42 -10.00 -2.77 -15.45
C ALA A 42 -9.42 -1.36 -15.48
N ALA A 43 -8.96 -0.83 -14.35
CA ALA A 43 -8.29 0.46 -14.28
C ALA A 43 -6.99 0.49 -15.10
N GLU A 44 -6.17 -0.56 -15.04
CA GLU A 44 -4.97 -0.67 -15.88
C GLU A 44 -5.29 -0.66 -17.38
N ALA A 45 -6.38 -1.31 -17.79
CA ALA A 45 -6.77 -1.39 -19.20
C ALA A 45 -7.42 -0.10 -19.71
N ALA A 46 -8.20 0.58 -18.87
CA ALA A 46 -9.00 1.73 -19.26
C ALA A 46 -8.25 3.06 -19.18
N LEU A 47 -7.28 3.18 -18.28
CA LEU A 47 -6.56 4.43 -18.05
C LEU A 47 -5.36 4.55 -18.99
N PRO A 48 -5.12 5.75 -19.56
CA PRO A 48 -3.95 5.96 -20.40
C PRO A 48 -2.67 5.73 -19.58
N ALA A 49 -1.69 5.07 -20.20
CA ALA A 49 -0.38 4.88 -19.59
C ALA A 49 0.22 6.24 -19.24
N LYS A 50 0.25 6.56 -17.94
CA LYS A 50 0.84 7.80 -17.47
C LYS A 50 2.36 7.63 -17.49
N LYS A 51 3.07 8.51 -18.21
CA LYS A 51 4.53 8.65 -18.10
C LYS A 51 4.86 9.29 -16.74
N THR A 52 4.75 8.52 -15.66
CA THR A 52 5.15 8.98 -14.32
C THR A 52 6.65 8.81 -14.18
N THR A 53 7.34 9.78 -13.59
CA THR A 53 8.77 9.69 -13.25
C THR A 53 9.07 8.60 -12.22
N LYS A 54 8.04 8.10 -11.52
CA LYS A 54 8.14 7.08 -10.47
C LYS A 54 7.69 5.68 -10.93
N GLY A 55 7.39 5.49 -12.21
CA GLY A 55 7.05 4.17 -12.79
C GLY A 55 5.76 3.50 -12.27
N ARG A 56 4.91 4.18 -11.49
CA ARG A 56 3.64 3.59 -11.01
C ARG A 56 2.69 3.32 -12.17
N ARG A 57 2.12 2.12 -12.18
CA ARG A 57 1.08 1.74 -13.12
C ARG A 57 -0.26 2.39 -12.76
N PRO A 58 -1.13 2.73 -13.73
CA PRO A 58 -2.44 3.32 -13.46
C PRO A 58 -3.27 2.59 -12.40
N GLY A 59 -3.29 1.26 -12.42
CA GLY A 59 -4.01 0.43 -11.44
C GLY A 59 -3.44 0.54 -10.03
N GLN A 60 -2.12 0.61 -9.88
CA GLN A 60 -1.50 0.90 -8.57
C GLN A 60 -1.87 2.30 -8.06
N PHE A 61 -2.05 3.26 -8.96
CA PHE A 61 -2.49 4.60 -8.59
C PHE A 61 -3.95 4.61 -8.13
N VAL A 62 -4.83 3.88 -8.83
CA VAL A 62 -6.23 3.66 -8.41
C VAL A 62 -6.30 2.93 -7.08
N GLU A 63 -5.50 1.90 -6.89
CA GLU A 63 -5.43 1.14 -5.63
C GLU A 63 -5.05 2.05 -4.45
N ALA A 64 -4.05 2.92 -4.63
CA ALA A 64 -3.67 3.90 -3.62
C ALA A 64 -4.78 4.93 -3.35
N PHE A 65 -5.54 5.34 -4.37
CA PHE A 65 -6.70 6.22 -4.21
C PHE A 65 -7.84 5.58 -3.42
N VAL A 66 -8.19 4.33 -3.74
CA VAL A 66 -9.20 3.57 -3.02
C VAL A 66 -8.82 3.43 -1.55
N LEU A 67 -7.55 3.09 -1.29
CA LEU A 67 -7.04 3.02 0.08
C LEU A 67 -7.12 4.39 0.77
N LEU A 68 -6.67 5.47 0.11
CA LEU A 68 -6.73 6.81 0.69
C LEU A 68 -8.16 7.19 1.09
N SER A 69 -9.14 6.93 0.21
CA SER A 69 -10.55 7.18 0.50
C SER A 69 -11.08 6.34 1.65
N ALA A 70 -10.70 5.05 1.73
CA ALA A 70 -11.10 4.18 2.82
C ALA A 70 -10.53 4.61 4.18
N LEU A 71 -9.38 5.29 4.18
CA LEU A 71 -8.74 5.83 5.38
C LEU A 71 -9.19 7.26 5.71
N GLY A 72 -10.17 7.80 4.98
CA GLY A 72 -10.72 9.13 5.23
C GLY A 72 -9.86 10.27 4.69
N GLY A 73 -8.96 10.01 3.73
CA GLY A 73 -8.24 11.08 3.04
C GLY A 73 -9.18 11.92 2.18
N GLU A 74 -8.98 13.23 2.21
CA GLU A 74 -9.88 14.22 1.60
C GLU A 74 -9.26 14.82 0.33
N CYS A 75 -7.93 14.80 0.22
CA CYS A 75 -7.21 15.42 -0.90
C CYS A 75 -5.94 14.65 -1.32
N VAL A 76 -5.32 15.08 -2.41
CA VAL A 76 -4.10 14.45 -2.95
C VAL A 76 -2.87 14.62 -2.07
N ASP A 77 -2.85 15.61 -1.18
CA ASP A 77 -1.72 15.80 -0.26
C ASP A 77 -1.73 14.73 0.84
N ASP A 78 -2.88 14.14 1.13
CA ASP A 78 -3.02 13.07 2.11
C ASP A 78 -2.33 11.77 1.68
N PHE A 79 -1.90 11.64 0.42
CA PHE A 79 -1.03 10.54 0.00
C PHE A 79 0.28 10.45 0.79
N ASP A 80 0.74 11.57 1.37
CA ASP A 80 1.92 11.55 2.24
C ASP A 80 1.69 10.79 3.55
N SER A 81 0.43 10.62 3.99
CA SER A 81 0.12 9.73 5.12
C SER A 81 0.39 8.26 4.76
N LEU A 82 -0.05 7.81 3.58
CA LEU A 82 0.18 6.45 3.08
C LEU A 82 1.67 6.15 2.90
N ARG A 83 2.47 7.14 2.47
CA ARG A 83 3.92 6.98 2.28
C ARG A 83 4.70 6.94 3.59
N ARG A 84 4.20 7.59 4.65
CA ARG A 84 4.85 7.61 5.97
C ARG A 84 4.64 6.31 6.74
N ASP A 85 3.57 5.57 6.45
CA ASP A 85 3.33 4.25 6.99
C ASP A 85 4.10 3.18 6.18
N GLN A 86 5.03 2.49 6.82
CA GLN A 86 5.87 1.49 6.16
C GLN A 86 5.08 0.26 5.71
N GLY A 87 4.05 -0.15 6.46
CA GLY A 87 3.20 -1.28 6.09
C GLY A 87 2.33 -0.95 4.88
N LEU A 88 1.70 0.23 4.86
CA LEU A 88 0.89 0.66 3.71
C LEU A 88 1.76 0.89 2.47
N ALA A 89 2.94 1.48 2.63
CA ALA A 89 3.90 1.63 1.54
C ALA A 89 4.31 0.26 0.96
N ALA A 90 4.58 -0.73 1.81
CA ALA A 90 4.91 -2.09 1.38
C ALA A 90 3.75 -2.78 0.64
N LEU A 91 2.50 -2.56 1.06
CA LEU A 91 1.32 -3.16 0.43
C LEU A 91 1.02 -2.59 -0.97
N LEU A 92 1.28 -1.30 -1.19
CA LEU A 92 0.98 -0.59 -2.44
C LEU A 92 2.04 -0.75 -3.55
N GLY A 93 3.28 -1.08 -3.17
CA GLY A 93 4.43 -1.04 -4.08
C GLY A 93 4.99 0.37 -4.27
#